data_AF-A0A956X588-F1
#
_entry.id   AF-A0A956X588-F1
#
_cell.length_a   1.000
_cell.length_b   1.000
_cell.length_c   1.000
_cell.angle_alpha   90.00
_cell.angle_beta   90.00
_cell.angle_gamma   90.00
#
_symmetry.space_group_name_H-M   'P 1'
#
loop_
_entity.id
_entity.type
_entity.pdbx_description
1 polymer ?
#
loop_
_entity_poly.entity_id
_entity_poly.type
_entity_poly.pdbx_seq_one_letter_code
_entity_poly.pdbx_strand_id
1 'polypeptide(L)'
;MKRGRGSLVWGVALILLGVVFLLQTLGFITEFAPLVWGLIFAGASLLFLVTYLVSGWHEWGWLFPTSIFAGLAAVVFLSESGADGTWLGALIMGAVALPFWLAFVIDRRGNWWALIPGWVLTAITAVILLSDTVSGELIGSFVMFSIGLPFLVVFLLNRSNWWALIPAGVLCGLGLILLFVNQTSGTWMGFLILLIMSLPFLFVYLRVPKQWWAIIPGGILLVLAVVTLLAGMVEPQGWGARLLSLLTLWGISAPFIFLWRQREVYPTEWAKYPAGALLLLGAIAPFVQQVPGNALAIILILVGGWMLFSAARKPKSLGE
;
A
#
# COMPACT_ATOMS: atom_id res chain seq x y z
N MET A 1 16.42 -20.23 30.01
CA MET A 1 14.97 -20.41 29.78
C MET A 1 14.19 -19.96 31.02
N LYS A 2 13.62 -18.74 31.04
CA LYS A 2 12.77 -18.20 32.13
C LYS A 2 11.40 -17.73 31.59
N ARG A 3 10.83 -18.45 30.63
CA ARG A 3 9.59 -18.07 29.91
C ARG A 3 8.27 -18.49 30.59
N GLY A 4 8.30 -19.27 31.68
CA GLY A 4 7.09 -19.95 32.19
C GLY A 4 6.21 -19.19 33.20
N ARG A 5 6.76 -18.26 33.99
CA ARG A 5 5.95 -17.55 35.02
C ARG A 5 5.18 -16.36 34.46
N GLY A 6 5.79 -15.60 33.54
CA GLY A 6 5.15 -14.44 32.94
C GLY A 6 3.93 -14.81 32.09
N SER A 7 4.03 -15.85 31.26
CA SER A 7 2.92 -16.31 30.42
C SER A 7 1.72 -16.82 31.23
N LEU A 8 1.96 -17.43 32.39
CA LEU A 8 0.90 -17.90 33.27
C LEU A 8 0.16 -16.74 33.95
N VAL A 9 0.89 -15.72 34.43
CA VAL A 9 0.29 -14.53 35.02
C VAL A 9 -0.56 -13.77 33.99
N TRP A 10 -0.03 -13.57 32.78
CA TRP A 10 -0.79 -12.92 31.70
C TRP A 10 -1.99 -13.76 31.24
N GLY A 11 -1.85 -15.09 31.19
CA GLY A 11 -2.96 -15.99 30.86
C GLY A 11 -4.10 -15.90 31.86
N VAL A 12 -3.80 -15.94 33.17
CA VAL A 12 -4.81 -15.80 34.23
C VAL A 12 -5.46 -14.41 34.17
N ALA A 13 -4.68 -13.34 33.99
CA ALA A 13 -5.21 -11.98 33.88
C ALA A 13 -6.17 -11.83 32.69
N LEU A 14 -5.81 -12.36 31.51
CA LEU A 14 -6.66 -12.33 30.32
C LEU A 14 -7.96 -13.12 30.50
N ILE A 15 -7.91 -14.27 31.18
CA ILE A 15 -9.11 -15.07 31.48
C ILE A 15 -10.04 -14.28 32.42
N LEU A 16 -9.52 -13.72 33.51
CA LEU A 16 -10.32 -12.96 34.46
C LEU A 16 -10.94 -11.72 33.80
N LEU A 17 -10.16 -10.99 33.01
CA LEU A 17 -10.63 -9.84 32.25
C LEU A 17 -11.74 -10.28 31.26
N GLY A 18 -11.53 -11.36 30.51
CA GLY A 18 -12.53 -11.92 29.61
C GLY A 18 -13.83 -12.35 30.31
N VAL A 19 -13.75 -12.95 31.49
CA VAL A 19 -14.93 -13.31 32.30
C VAL A 19 -15.70 -12.06 32.74
N VAL A 20 -15.01 -11.00 33.17
CA VAL A 20 -15.66 -9.72 33.53
C VAL A 20 -16.39 -9.12 32.31
N PHE A 21 -15.75 -9.09 31.14
CA PHE A 21 -16.38 -8.60 29.91
C PHE A 21 -17.58 -9.46 29.47
N LEU A 22 -17.49 -10.78 29.62
CA LEU A 22 -18.59 -11.70 29.31
C LEU A 22 -19.78 -11.46 30.25
N LEU A 23 -19.53 -11.31 31.55
CA LEU A 23 -20.56 -11.03 32.54
C LEU A 23 -21.23 -9.65 32.33
N GLN A 24 -20.46 -8.65 31.89
CA GLN A 24 -21.02 -7.35 31.47
C GLN A 24 -21.91 -7.50 30.23
N THR A 25 -21.45 -8.22 29.21
CA THR A 25 -22.21 -8.46 27.97
C THR A 25 -23.52 -9.21 28.23
N LEU A 26 -23.51 -10.16 29.16
CA LEU A 26 -24.68 -10.93 29.57
C LEU A 26 -25.61 -10.17 30.54
N GLY A 27 -25.25 -8.94 30.94
CA GLY A 27 -26.05 -8.10 31.84
C GLY A 27 -25.98 -8.51 33.32
N PHE A 28 -25.06 -9.41 33.71
CA PHE A 28 -24.87 -9.81 35.10
C PHE A 28 -24.11 -8.76 35.93
N ILE A 29 -23.28 -7.94 35.28
CA ILE A 29 -22.53 -6.84 35.90
C ILE A 29 -22.79 -5.57 35.10
N THR A 30 -23.04 -4.45 35.77
CA THR A 30 -23.17 -3.15 35.11
C THR A 30 -21.84 -2.68 34.54
N GLU A 31 -21.87 -1.93 33.44
CA GLU A 31 -20.66 -1.29 32.93
C GLU A 31 -20.04 -0.38 33.98
N PHE A 32 -18.71 -0.39 34.08
CA PHE A 32 -18.01 0.55 34.96
C PHE A 32 -18.17 1.97 34.42
N ALA A 33 -18.27 2.94 35.32
CA ALA A 33 -18.30 4.35 34.94
C ALA A 33 -17.07 4.68 34.07
N PRO A 34 -17.20 5.44 32.97
CA PRO A 34 -16.07 5.75 32.08
C PRO A 34 -14.89 6.40 32.80
N LEU A 35 -15.16 7.21 33.84
CA LEU A 35 -14.13 7.77 34.72
C LEU A 35 -13.18 6.70 35.30
N VAL A 36 -13.70 5.51 35.66
CA VAL A 36 -12.89 4.41 36.17
C VAL A 36 -11.91 3.93 35.09
N TRP A 37 -12.38 3.76 33.86
CA TRP A 37 -11.51 3.39 32.72
C TRP A 37 -10.47 4.48 32.42
N GLY A 38 -10.85 5.75 32.45
CA GLY A 38 -9.93 6.88 32.29
C GLY A 38 -8.81 6.87 33.33
N LEU A 39 -9.15 6.61 34.61
CA LEU A 39 -8.17 6.49 35.70
C LEU A 39 -7.27 5.26 35.55
N ILE A 40 -7.81 4.11 35.11
CA ILE A 40 -7.02 2.91 34.82
C ILE A 40 -6.02 3.19 33.70
N PHE A 41 -6.46 3.81 32.59
CA PHE A 41 -5.55 4.17 31.49
C PHE A 41 -4.51 5.19 31.91
N ALA A 42 -4.87 6.21 32.70
CA ALA A 42 -3.92 7.18 33.25
C ALA A 42 -2.88 6.50 34.15
N GLY A 43 -3.33 5.61 35.05
CA GLY A 43 -2.44 4.82 35.92
C GLY A 43 -1.50 3.91 35.12
N ALA A 44 -2.01 3.24 34.09
CA ALA A 44 -1.20 2.41 33.19
C ALA A 44 -0.15 3.26 32.46
N SER A 45 -0.55 4.41 31.91
CA SER A 45 0.36 5.35 31.25
C SER A 45 1.50 5.80 32.18
N LEU A 46 1.18 6.18 33.42
CA LEU A 46 2.16 6.56 34.43
C LEU A 46 3.11 5.41 34.77
N LEU A 47 2.60 4.19 34.91
CA LEU A 47 3.42 3.00 35.17
C LEU A 47 4.43 2.77 34.04
N PHE A 48 4.00 2.84 32.78
CA PHE A 48 4.91 2.68 31.63
C PHE A 48 5.89 3.85 31.51
N LEU A 49 5.47 5.08 31.84
CA LEU A 49 6.35 6.25 31.86
C LEU A 49 7.46 6.07 32.91
N VAL A 50 7.11 5.66 34.14
CA VAL A 50 8.09 5.38 35.19
C VAL A 50 9.02 4.24 34.76
N THR A 51 8.48 3.19 34.13
CA THR A 51 9.27 2.07 33.60
C THR A 51 10.28 2.55 32.55
N TYR A 52 9.86 3.43 31.63
CA TYR A 52 10.74 4.06 30.64
C TYR A 52 11.86 4.87 31.30
N LEU A 53 11.52 5.74 32.26
CA LEU A 53 12.50 6.59 32.95
C LEU A 53 13.52 5.77 33.75
N VAL A 54 13.10 4.64 34.34
CA VAL A 54 13.98 3.75 35.11
C VAL A 54 14.82 2.84 34.19
N SER A 55 14.27 2.38 33.07
CA SER A 55 14.99 1.50 32.11
C SER A 55 16.03 2.24 31.28
N GLY A 56 16.01 3.58 31.30
CA GLY A 56 16.93 4.46 30.61
C GLY A 56 16.37 4.98 29.28
N TRP A 57 16.80 6.19 28.91
CA TRP A 57 16.32 6.96 27.75
C TRP A 57 16.54 6.29 26.39
N HIS A 58 17.29 5.19 26.32
CA HIS A 58 17.52 4.44 25.09
C HIS A 58 16.45 3.37 24.84
N GLU A 59 15.69 2.95 25.86
CA GLU A 59 14.62 1.95 25.75
C GLU A 59 13.28 2.60 25.35
N TRP A 60 13.29 3.35 24.25
CA TRP A 60 12.17 4.14 23.74
C TRP A 60 10.91 3.32 23.40
N GLY A 61 11.01 1.99 23.31
CA GLY A 61 9.85 1.11 23.08
C GLY A 61 8.76 1.25 24.15
N TRP A 62 9.12 1.61 25.39
CA TRP A 62 8.17 1.87 26.48
C TRP A 62 7.31 3.12 26.28
N LEU A 63 7.72 4.02 25.39
CA LEU A 63 6.93 5.21 25.07
C LEU A 63 5.63 4.86 24.34
N PHE A 64 5.57 3.76 23.59
CA PHE A 64 4.33 3.33 22.93
C PHE A 64 3.18 3.05 23.89
N PRO A 65 3.29 2.11 24.85
CA PRO A 65 2.20 1.91 25.79
C PRO A 65 1.94 3.17 26.61
N THR A 66 2.99 3.91 27.00
CA THR A 66 2.85 5.18 27.73
C THR A 66 1.95 6.18 26.98
N SER A 67 2.26 6.47 25.71
CA SER A 67 1.54 7.46 24.94
C SER A 67 0.15 6.97 24.53
N ILE A 68 0.01 5.70 24.14
CA ILE A 68 -1.31 5.11 23.78
C ILE A 68 -2.27 5.19 24.98
N PHE A 69 -1.84 4.75 26.16
CA PHE A 69 -2.68 4.82 27.35
C PHE A 69 -2.94 6.26 27.80
N ALA A 70 -1.98 7.18 27.62
CA ALA A 70 -2.22 8.61 27.85
C ALA A 70 -3.29 9.17 26.90
N GLY A 71 -3.21 8.82 25.62
CA GLY A 71 -4.19 9.23 24.61
C GLY A 71 -5.58 8.69 24.90
N LEU A 72 -5.70 7.42 25.28
CA LEU A 72 -6.97 6.81 25.69
C LEU A 72 -7.54 7.49 26.95
N ALA A 73 -6.71 7.71 27.98
CA ALA A 73 -7.14 8.41 29.18
C ALA A 73 -7.65 9.83 28.87
N ALA A 74 -6.93 10.56 28.02
CA ALA A 74 -7.32 11.90 27.59
C ALA A 74 -8.66 11.90 26.84
N VAL A 75 -8.86 10.97 25.89
CA VAL A 75 -10.14 10.84 25.17
C VAL A 75 -11.29 10.54 26.12
N VAL A 76 -11.09 9.63 27.08
CA VAL A 76 -12.13 9.29 28.06
C VAL A 76 -12.48 10.51 28.92
N PHE A 77 -11.49 11.20 29.51
CA PHE A 77 -11.76 12.37 30.36
C PHE A 77 -12.39 13.53 29.60
N LEU A 78 -11.96 13.77 28.36
CA LEU A 78 -12.55 14.81 27.52
C LEU A 78 -14.00 14.45 27.13
N SER A 79 -14.25 13.20 26.74
CA SER A 79 -15.60 12.73 26.42
C SER A 79 -16.55 12.88 27.62
N GLU A 80 -16.09 12.55 28.83
CA GLU A 80 -16.86 12.71 30.06
C GLU A 80 -17.11 14.19 30.40
N SER A 81 -16.20 15.09 30.02
CA SER A 81 -16.40 16.54 30.17
C SER A 81 -17.41 17.14 29.17
N GLY A 82 -18.02 16.31 28.33
CA GLY A 82 -18.97 16.71 27.31
C GLY A 82 -18.33 17.09 25.97
N ALA A 83 -17.04 16.81 25.79
CA ALA A 83 -16.39 17.02 24.49
C ALA A 83 -16.83 15.95 23.50
N ASP A 84 -17.33 16.37 22.35
CA ASP A 84 -17.64 15.53 21.21
C ASP A 84 -16.89 16.01 19.97
N GLY A 85 -16.65 15.09 19.03
CA GLY A 85 -16.05 15.42 17.74
C GLY A 85 -14.96 14.45 17.28
N THR A 86 -14.70 14.51 15.97
CA THR A 86 -13.71 13.70 15.25
C THR A 86 -12.28 13.93 15.76
N TRP A 87 -11.98 15.14 16.25
CA TRP A 87 -10.69 15.53 16.79
C TRP A 87 -10.25 14.69 18.01
N LEU A 88 -11.18 14.06 18.75
CA LEU A 88 -10.83 13.11 19.81
C LEU A 88 -10.06 11.90 19.24
N GLY A 89 -10.40 11.45 18.03
CA GLY A 89 -9.64 10.42 17.33
C GLY A 89 -8.23 10.88 16.94
N ALA A 90 -8.05 12.18 16.66
CA ALA A 90 -6.75 12.77 16.36
C ALA A 90 -5.80 12.70 17.57
N LEU A 91 -6.32 12.81 18.81
CA LEU A 91 -5.50 12.69 20.02
C LEU A 91 -4.81 11.34 20.12
N ILE A 92 -5.52 10.25 19.79
CA ILE A 92 -4.95 8.90 19.81
C ILE A 92 -3.90 8.75 18.72
N MET A 93 -4.18 9.20 17.49
CA MET A 93 -3.22 9.13 16.40
C MET A 93 -1.96 9.95 16.68
N GLY A 94 -2.12 11.15 17.24
CA GLY A 94 -1.03 12.01 17.68
C GLY A 94 -0.21 11.35 18.79
N ALA A 95 -0.87 10.73 19.76
CA ALA A 95 -0.20 10.00 20.83
C ALA A 95 0.61 8.80 20.30
N VAL A 96 0.12 8.08 19.28
CA VAL A 96 0.87 7.00 18.62
C VAL A 96 2.05 7.54 17.79
N ALA A 97 1.95 8.76 17.27
CA ALA A 97 3.04 9.41 16.54
C ALA A 97 4.22 9.80 17.45
N LEU A 98 3.95 10.21 18.69
CA LEU A 98 4.96 10.74 19.63
C LEU A 98 6.17 9.80 19.86
N PRO A 99 6.01 8.49 20.14
CA PRO A 99 7.13 7.56 20.29
C PRO A 99 8.08 7.52 19.10
N PHE A 100 7.56 7.61 17.86
CA PHE A 100 8.40 7.61 16.66
C PHE A 100 9.23 8.88 16.53
N TRP A 101 8.63 10.04 16.82
CA TRP A 101 9.35 11.30 16.85
C TRP A 101 10.43 11.31 17.94
N LEU A 102 10.12 10.82 19.13
CA LEU A 102 11.09 10.71 20.22
C LEU A 102 12.21 9.72 19.87
N ALA A 103 11.89 8.55 19.31
CA ALA A 103 12.89 7.58 18.85
C ALA A 103 13.86 8.19 17.83
N PHE A 104 13.34 8.96 16.87
CA PHE A 104 14.14 9.68 15.88
C PHE A 104 15.03 10.75 16.52
N VAL A 105 14.52 11.52 17.49
CA VAL A 105 15.29 12.59 18.16
C VAL A 105 16.40 12.02 19.05
N ILE A 106 16.14 10.89 19.73
CA ILE A 106 17.10 10.22 20.63
C ILE A 106 18.31 9.70 19.85
N ASP A 107 18.11 9.05 18.70
CA ASP A 107 19.18 8.61 17.82
C ASP A 107 18.80 8.78 16.35
N ARG A 108 19.17 9.93 15.77
CA ARG A 108 18.85 10.25 14.37
C ARG A 108 19.53 9.33 13.36
N ARG A 109 20.67 8.74 13.71
CA ARG A 109 21.44 7.89 12.77
C ARG A 109 20.96 6.45 12.83
N GLY A 110 20.71 5.91 14.03
CA GLY A 110 20.17 4.56 14.21
C GLY A 110 18.68 4.47 13.88
N ASN A 111 17.89 5.48 14.25
CA ASN A 111 16.42 5.47 14.14
C ASN A 111 15.89 6.38 13.03
N TRP A 112 16.66 6.64 11.97
CA TRP A 112 16.21 7.45 10.82
C TRP A 112 14.89 6.94 10.22
N TRP A 113 14.67 5.62 10.29
CA TRP A 113 13.48 4.95 9.79
C TRP A 113 12.21 5.43 10.53
N ALA A 114 12.31 5.84 11.80
CA ALA A 114 11.18 6.27 12.62
C ALA A 114 10.56 7.58 12.13
N LEU A 115 11.31 8.37 11.35
CA LEU A 115 10.80 9.57 10.69
C LEU A 115 9.62 9.26 9.75
N ILE A 116 9.65 8.11 9.07
CA ILE A 116 8.60 7.74 8.11
C ILE A 116 7.26 7.47 8.82
N PRO A 117 7.17 6.54 9.81
CA PRO A 117 5.93 6.33 10.55
C PRO A 117 5.49 7.57 11.35
N GLY A 118 6.43 8.27 11.99
CA GLY A 118 6.13 9.48 12.76
C GLY A 118 5.48 10.56 11.89
N TRP A 119 6.03 10.80 10.70
CA TRP A 119 5.44 11.73 9.73
C TRP A 119 4.06 11.30 9.24
N VAL A 120 3.90 10.03 8.85
CA VAL A 120 2.62 9.52 8.34
C VAL A 120 1.52 9.61 9.40
N LEU A 121 1.82 9.26 10.67
CA LEU A 121 0.85 9.37 11.76
C LEU A 121 0.51 10.83 12.10
N THR A 122 1.48 11.74 12.04
CA THR A 122 1.23 13.18 12.17
C THR A 122 0.35 13.70 11.04
N ALA A 123 0.57 13.23 9.80
CA ALA A 123 -0.29 13.60 8.68
C ALA A 123 -1.72 13.06 8.84
N ILE A 124 -1.89 11.81 9.29
CA ILE A 124 -3.21 11.24 9.61
C ILE A 124 -3.89 12.03 10.73
N THR A 125 -3.13 12.45 11.74
CA THR A 125 -3.64 13.32 12.81
C THR A 125 -4.17 14.64 12.24
N ALA A 126 -3.41 15.28 11.36
CA ALA A 126 -3.84 16.51 10.67
C ALA A 126 -5.09 16.27 9.80
N VAL A 127 -5.19 15.13 9.13
CA VAL A 127 -6.35 14.75 8.31
C VAL A 127 -7.61 14.65 9.16
N ILE A 128 -7.54 14.01 10.33
CA ILE A 128 -8.68 13.90 11.23
C ILE A 128 -9.10 15.29 11.72
N LEU A 129 -8.15 16.17 12.04
CA LEU A 129 -8.46 17.54 12.48
C LEU A 129 -9.09 18.39 11.36
N LEU A 130 -8.74 18.12 10.11
CA LEU A 130 -9.22 18.86 8.95
C LEU A 130 -10.47 18.24 8.30
N SER A 131 -10.88 17.03 8.72
CA SER A 131 -11.93 16.27 8.03
C SER A 131 -13.27 16.98 7.96
N ASP A 132 -13.54 17.79 8.97
CA ASP A 132 -14.85 18.45 9.13
C ASP A 132 -14.90 19.81 8.41
N THR A 133 -13.75 20.32 7.95
CA THR A 133 -13.63 21.68 7.37
C THR A 133 -13.12 21.69 5.93
N VAL A 134 -12.52 20.59 5.47
CA VAL A 134 -11.86 20.49 4.17
C VAL A 134 -12.58 19.45 3.30
N SER A 135 -12.62 19.67 1.98
CA SER A 135 -13.23 18.71 1.07
C SER A 135 -12.47 17.37 1.03
N GLY A 136 -13.18 16.28 0.75
CA GLY A 136 -12.60 14.94 0.70
C GLY A 136 -11.47 14.80 -0.33
N GLU A 137 -11.52 15.54 -1.44
CA GLU A 137 -10.49 15.54 -2.48
C GLU A 137 -9.20 16.22 -2.01
N LEU A 138 -9.32 17.35 -1.30
CA LEU A 138 -8.18 18.05 -0.71
C LEU A 138 -7.54 17.22 0.40
N ILE A 139 -8.35 16.54 1.21
CA ILE A 139 -7.87 15.58 2.21
C ILE A 139 -7.13 14.43 1.54
N GLY A 140 -7.72 13.80 0.52
CA GLY A 140 -7.09 12.73 -0.24
C GLY A 140 -5.76 13.17 -0.86
N SER A 141 -5.72 14.37 -1.44
CA SER A 141 -4.50 14.96 -2.00
C SER A 141 -3.44 15.16 -0.93
N PHE A 142 -3.83 15.77 0.21
CA PHE A 142 -2.94 16.00 1.35
C PHE A 142 -2.37 14.69 1.90
N VAL A 143 -3.19 13.65 2.04
CA VAL A 143 -2.74 12.30 2.48
C VAL A 143 -1.69 11.77 1.52
N MET A 144 -1.98 11.75 0.22
CA MET A 144 -1.06 11.21 -0.79
C MET A 144 0.28 11.96 -0.82
N PHE A 145 0.26 13.30 -0.81
CA PHE A 145 1.49 14.10 -0.71
C PHE A 145 2.23 13.85 0.60
N SER A 146 1.52 13.77 1.72
CA SER A 146 2.12 13.55 3.03
C SER A 146 2.82 12.20 3.11
N ILE A 147 2.25 11.14 2.55
CA ILE A 147 2.90 9.82 2.52
C ILE A 147 4.06 9.81 1.52
N GLY A 148 3.94 10.49 0.37
CA GLY A 148 4.98 10.56 -0.65
C GLY A 148 6.22 11.38 -0.22
N LEU A 149 6.03 12.39 0.62
CA LEU A 149 7.08 13.35 1.00
C LEU A 149 8.28 12.70 1.73
N PRO A 150 8.12 11.81 2.72
CA PRO A 150 9.25 11.11 3.33
C PRO A 150 10.11 10.34 2.32
N PHE A 151 9.49 9.66 1.36
CA PHE A 151 10.23 8.95 0.30
C PHE A 151 10.98 9.93 -0.61
N LEU A 152 10.37 11.07 -0.95
CA LEU A 152 11.03 12.11 -1.72
C LEU A 152 12.25 12.65 -0.98
N VAL A 153 12.12 12.93 0.33
CA VAL A 153 13.23 13.37 1.19
C VAL A 153 14.34 12.32 1.23
N VAL A 154 14.02 11.03 1.40
CA VAL A 154 15.00 9.94 1.39
C VAL A 154 15.79 9.91 0.08
N PHE A 155 15.12 10.09 -1.07
CA PHE A 155 15.77 10.15 -2.37
C PHE A 155 16.64 11.40 -2.55
N LEU A 156 16.17 12.57 -2.11
CA LEU A 156 16.90 13.82 -2.23
C LEU A 156 18.15 13.87 -1.35
N LEU A 157 18.09 13.29 -0.15
CA LEU A 157 19.22 13.20 0.79
C LEU A 157 20.31 12.24 0.29
N ASN A 158 19.91 11.11 -0.29
CA ASN A 158 20.86 10.19 -0.88
C ASN A 158 20.31 9.58 -2.17
N ARG A 159 20.85 10.04 -3.31
CA ARG A 159 20.46 9.61 -4.66
C ARG A 159 20.78 8.14 -4.94
N SER A 160 21.59 7.47 -4.10
CA SER A 160 21.76 6.01 -4.18
C SER A 160 20.47 5.27 -3.83
N ASN A 161 19.56 5.88 -3.07
CA ASN A 161 18.25 5.34 -2.71
C ASN A 161 17.21 5.60 -3.81
N TRP A 162 17.55 5.24 -5.05
CA TRP A 162 16.70 5.44 -6.24
C TRP A 162 15.31 4.82 -6.08
N TRP A 163 15.20 3.73 -5.31
CA TRP A 163 13.94 3.02 -5.07
C TRP A 163 12.87 3.94 -4.46
N ALA A 164 13.26 4.93 -3.65
CA ALA A 164 12.34 5.82 -2.95
C ALA A 164 11.65 6.81 -3.91
N LEU A 165 12.21 7.03 -5.09
CA LEU A 165 11.59 7.90 -6.10
C LEU A 165 10.29 7.30 -6.64
N ILE A 166 10.15 5.97 -6.68
CA ILE A 166 8.95 5.30 -7.18
C ILE A 166 7.74 5.58 -6.28
N PRO A 167 7.74 5.22 -4.98
CA PRO A 167 6.61 5.55 -4.09
C PRO A 167 6.41 7.06 -3.98
N ALA A 168 7.49 7.86 -3.91
CA ALA A 168 7.37 9.32 -3.89
C ALA A 168 6.63 9.86 -5.11
N GLY A 169 7.08 9.49 -6.32
CA GLY A 169 6.52 9.99 -7.57
C GLY A 169 5.10 9.49 -7.82
N VAL A 170 4.81 8.22 -7.50
CA VAL A 170 3.45 7.68 -7.62
C VAL A 170 2.50 8.37 -6.64
N LEU A 171 2.87 8.48 -5.36
CA LEU A 171 1.99 9.09 -4.34
C LEU A 171 1.80 10.59 -4.57
N CYS A 172 2.88 11.35 -4.80
CA CYS A 172 2.76 12.78 -5.14
C CYS A 172 1.99 12.98 -6.45
N GLY A 173 2.16 12.08 -7.41
CA GLY A 173 1.41 12.05 -8.64
C GLY A 173 -0.09 11.86 -8.43
N LEU A 174 -0.49 10.85 -7.65
CA LEU A 174 -1.89 10.62 -7.27
C LEU A 174 -2.45 11.80 -6.47
N GLY A 175 -1.66 12.39 -5.56
CA GLY A 175 -2.03 13.59 -4.83
C GLY A 175 -2.33 14.77 -5.75
N LEU A 176 -1.52 14.97 -6.80
CA LEU A 176 -1.78 16.01 -7.80
C LEU A 176 -3.07 15.73 -8.57
N ILE A 177 -3.32 14.49 -8.96
CA ILE A 177 -4.49 14.06 -9.74
C ILE A 177 -5.79 14.31 -8.97
N LEU A 178 -5.81 14.04 -7.67
CA LEU A 178 -6.98 14.25 -6.83
C LEU A 178 -7.43 15.73 -6.80
N LEU A 179 -6.52 16.70 -6.98
CA LEU A 179 -6.88 18.13 -7.10
C LEU A 179 -7.67 18.46 -8.38
N PHE A 180 -7.53 17.64 -9.42
CA PHE A 180 -8.18 17.84 -10.72
C PHE A 180 -9.32 16.86 -10.99
N VAL A 181 -9.66 15.98 -10.04
CA VAL A 181 -10.62 14.89 -10.25
C VAL A 181 -11.99 15.38 -10.72
N ASN A 182 -12.45 16.52 -10.19
CA ASN A 182 -13.75 17.11 -10.52
C ASN A 182 -13.71 18.03 -11.76
N GLN A 183 -12.53 18.23 -12.37
CA GLN A 183 -12.32 19.18 -13.47
C GLN A 183 -12.15 18.49 -14.83
N THR A 184 -12.09 17.16 -14.86
CA THR A 184 -11.64 16.39 -16.04
C THR A 184 -12.53 15.16 -16.24
N SER A 185 -12.74 14.74 -17.50
CA SER A 185 -13.53 13.54 -17.79
C SER A 185 -12.80 12.26 -17.38
N GLY A 186 -13.55 11.17 -17.18
CA GLY A 186 -12.98 9.88 -16.75
C GLY A 186 -11.87 9.34 -17.66
N THR A 187 -11.95 9.56 -18.98
CA THR A 187 -10.91 9.12 -19.93
C THR A 187 -9.60 9.88 -19.74
N TRP A 188 -9.66 11.21 -19.68
CA TRP A 188 -8.48 12.05 -19.46
C TRP A 188 -7.88 11.79 -18.07
N MET A 189 -8.73 11.56 -17.07
CA MET A 189 -8.31 11.17 -15.73
C MET A 189 -7.53 9.85 -15.75
N GLY A 190 -8.06 8.81 -16.40
CA GLY A 190 -7.38 7.52 -16.55
C GLY A 190 -6.04 7.63 -17.29
N PHE A 191 -5.99 8.43 -18.37
CA PHE A 191 -4.75 8.74 -19.06
C PHE A 191 -3.71 9.40 -18.15
N LEU A 192 -4.10 10.45 -17.40
CA LEU A 192 -3.21 11.18 -16.51
C LEU A 192 -2.68 10.30 -15.37
N ILE A 193 -3.54 9.47 -14.76
CA ILE A 193 -3.14 8.50 -13.74
C ILE A 193 -2.06 7.58 -14.28
N LEU A 194 -2.31 6.90 -15.40
CA LEU A 194 -1.38 5.93 -15.96
C LEU A 194 -0.08 6.59 -16.42
N LEU A 195 -0.17 7.79 -17.03
CA LEU A 195 1.00 8.55 -17.44
C LEU A 195 1.85 8.95 -16.24
N ILE A 196 1.27 9.57 -15.22
CA ILE A 196 1.99 10.01 -14.03
C ILE A 196 2.59 8.82 -13.29
N MET A 197 1.87 7.70 -13.17
CA MET A 197 2.41 6.48 -12.55
C MET A 197 3.57 5.87 -13.35
N SER A 198 3.62 6.06 -14.67
CA SER A 198 4.71 5.56 -15.51
C SER A 198 6.03 6.32 -15.31
N LEU A 199 5.96 7.62 -15.03
CA LEU A 199 7.13 8.52 -15.01
C LEU A 199 8.22 8.11 -14.01
N PRO A 200 7.93 7.74 -12.75
CA PRO A 200 8.96 7.35 -11.79
C PRO A 200 9.74 6.12 -12.25
N PHE A 201 9.06 5.12 -12.82
CA PHE A 201 9.71 3.92 -13.35
C PHE A 201 10.59 4.23 -14.56
N LEU A 202 10.09 5.03 -15.51
CA LEU A 202 10.86 5.44 -16.68
C LEU A 202 12.06 6.29 -16.29
N PHE A 203 11.90 7.19 -15.31
CA PHE A 203 13.02 7.97 -14.78
C PHE A 203 14.08 7.08 -14.13
N VAL A 204 13.67 6.11 -13.31
CA VAL A 204 14.61 5.14 -12.70
C VAL A 204 15.35 4.36 -13.77
N TYR A 205 14.66 3.87 -14.80
CA TYR A 205 15.29 3.16 -15.92
C TYR A 205 16.33 4.04 -16.65
N LEU A 206 16.00 5.30 -16.93
CA LEU A 206 16.90 6.23 -17.64
C LEU A 206 18.12 6.65 -16.80
N ARG A 207 17.97 6.75 -15.47
CA ARG A 207 19.06 7.20 -14.58
C ARG A 207 19.91 6.06 -14.04
N VAL A 208 19.33 4.89 -13.87
CA VAL A 208 19.98 3.71 -13.29
C VAL A 208 19.74 2.52 -14.23
N PRO A 209 20.41 2.46 -15.39
CA PRO A 209 20.14 1.45 -16.43
C PRO A 209 20.36 0.00 -15.95
N LYS A 210 21.14 -0.18 -14.87
CA LYS A 210 21.25 -1.48 -14.18
C LYS A 210 19.91 -2.00 -13.65
N GLN A 211 18.95 -1.13 -13.36
CA GLN A 211 17.58 -1.45 -12.97
C GLN A 211 16.69 -1.58 -14.21
N TRP A 212 17.10 -2.42 -15.15
CA TRP A 212 16.43 -2.65 -16.43
C TRP A 212 14.96 -3.06 -16.26
N TRP A 213 14.61 -3.72 -15.15
CA TRP A 213 13.25 -4.17 -14.86
C TRP A 213 12.23 -3.03 -14.82
N ALA A 214 12.66 -1.79 -14.51
CA ALA A 214 11.77 -0.64 -14.36
C ALA A 214 11.07 -0.25 -15.68
N ILE A 215 11.62 -0.62 -16.84
CA ILE A 215 10.96 -0.38 -18.12
C ILE A 215 9.70 -1.23 -18.30
N ILE A 216 9.55 -2.35 -17.59
CA ILE A 216 8.37 -3.20 -17.67
C ILE A 216 7.15 -2.46 -17.10
N PRO A 217 7.09 -2.13 -15.80
CA PRO A 217 5.96 -1.38 -15.27
C PRO A 217 5.85 0.00 -15.91
N GLY A 218 6.95 0.73 -16.12
CA GLY A 218 6.93 2.06 -16.73
C GLY A 218 6.40 2.05 -18.16
N GLY A 219 6.90 1.14 -19.00
CA GLY A 219 6.49 1.02 -20.39
C GLY A 219 5.07 0.49 -20.56
N ILE A 220 4.65 -0.47 -19.73
CA ILE A 220 3.26 -0.97 -19.74
C ILE A 220 2.30 0.15 -19.33
N LEU A 221 2.57 0.88 -18.24
CA LEU A 221 1.74 2.00 -17.80
C LEU A 221 1.67 3.10 -18.86
N LEU A 222 2.77 3.39 -19.56
CA LEU A 222 2.80 4.35 -20.65
C LEU A 222 1.92 3.91 -21.83
N VAL A 223 2.00 2.64 -22.22
CA VAL A 223 1.14 2.06 -23.27
C VAL A 223 -0.32 2.15 -22.84
N LEU A 224 -0.64 1.75 -21.62
CA LEU A 224 -2.00 1.82 -21.09
C LEU A 224 -2.51 3.26 -21.07
N ALA A 225 -1.67 4.24 -20.71
CA ALA A 225 -2.06 5.65 -20.77
C ALA A 225 -2.50 6.02 -22.20
N VAL A 226 -1.65 5.76 -23.21
CA VAL A 226 -1.96 6.05 -24.61
C VAL A 226 -3.23 5.33 -25.07
N VAL A 227 -3.37 4.04 -24.75
CA VAL A 227 -4.55 3.25 -25.07
C VAL A 227 -5.81 3.83 -24.42
N THR A 228 -5.76 4.23 -23.15
CA THR A 228 -6.89 4.84 -22.46
C THR A 228 -7.31 6.15 -23.12
N LEU A 229 -6.35 6.97 -23.57
CA LEU A 229 -6.65 8.20 -24.31
C LEU A 229 -7.34 7.88 -25.65
N LEU A 230 -6.82 6.92 -26.41
CA LEU A 230 -7.39 6.47 -27.68
C LEU A 230 -8.77 5.81 -27.50
N ALA A 231 -9.01 5.11 -26.39
CA ALA A 231 -10.28 4.49 -26.07
C ALA A 231 -11.43 5.49 -26.03
N GLY A 232 -11.17 6.73 -25.57
CA GLY A 232 -12.17 7.79 -25.58
C GLY A 232 -12.52 8.34 -26.97
N MET A 233 -11.76 7.97 -28.00
CA MET A 233 -11.98 8.41 -29.39
C MET A 233 -12.65 7.33 -30.26
N VAL A 234 -12.88 6.15 -29.70
CA VAL A 234 -13.29 4.96 -30.44
C VAL A 234 -14.62 4.44 -29.89
N GLU A 235 -15.54 4.06 -30.78
CA GLU A 235 -16.80 3.45 -30.35
C GLU A 235 -16.55 2.13 -29.60
N PRO A 236 -17.28 1.84 -28.50
CA PRO A 236 -17.07 0.63 -27.70
C PRO A 236 -17.26 -0.68 -28.47
N GLN A 237 -17.95 -0.63 -29.60
CA GLN A 237 -18.22 -1.77 -30.47
C GLN A 237 -17.68 -1.51 -31.88
N GLY A 238 -17.31 -2.58 -32.59
CA GLY A 238 -16.84 -2.51 -33.98
C GLY A 238 -15.33 -2.64 -34.13
N TRP A 239 -14.84 -2.29 -35.32
CA TRP A 239 -13.45 -2.52 -35.71
C TRP A 239 -12.45 -1.64 -34.96
N GLY A 240 -12.84 -0.41 -34.56
CA GLY A 240 -11.97 0.45 -33.77
C GLY A 240 -11.60 -0.17 -32.42
N ALA A 241 -12.59 -0.66 -31.66
CA ALA A 241 -12.35 -1.31 -30.37
C ALA A 241 -11.50 -2.59 -30.50
N ARG A 242 -11.68 -3.33 -31.61
CA ARG A 242 -10.84 -4.50 -31.94
C ARG A 242 -9.40 -4.13 -32.25
N LEU A 243 -9.17 -3.05 -32.99
CA LEU A 243 -7.81 -2.57 -33.24
C LEU A 243 -7.17 -2.05 -31.95
N LEU A 244 -7.94 -1.44 -31.06
CA LEU A 244 -7.46 -0.99 -29.76
C LEU A 244 -7.01 -2.16 -28.87
N SER A 245 -7.71 -3.29 -28.87
CA SER A 245 -7.29 -4.48 -28.11
C SER A 245 -5.98 -5.08 -28.66
N LEU A 246 -5.81 -5.11 -29.98
CA LEU A 246 -4.55 -5.48 -30.63
C LEU A 246 -3.43 -4.52 -30.23
N LEU A 247 -3.65 -3.20 -30.36
CA LEU A 247 -2.69 -2.16 -29.99
C LEU A 247 -2.30 -2.25 -28.52
N THR A 248 -3.24 -2.60 -27.63
CA THR A 248 -2.97 -2.77 -26.21
C THR A 248 -1.99 -3.91 -25.98
N LEU A 249 -2.30 -5.10 -26.49
CA LEU A 249 -1.46 -6.29 -26.28
C LEU A 249 -0.09 -6.16 -26.96
N TRP A 250 -0.05 -5.61 -28.18
CA TRP A 250 1.19 -5.35 -28.89
C TRP A 250 2.01 -4.24 -28.23
N GLY A 251 1.35 -3.19 -27.73
CA GLY A 251 2.01 -2.15 -26.94
C GLY A 251 2.63 -2.72 -25.66
N ILE A 252 1.89 -3.55 -24.90
CA ILE A 252 2.41 -4.22 -23.68
C ILE A 252 3.57 -5.16 -24.02
N SER A 253 3.63 -5.71 -25.24
CA SER A 253 4.77 -6.51 -25.70
C SER A 253 6.05 -5.68 -25.93
N ALA A 254 5.92 -4.38 -26.23
CA ALA A 254 7.04 -3.54 -26.63
C ALA A 254 8.15 -3.41 -25.56
N PRO A 255 7.85 -3.23 -24.26
CA PRO A 255 8.86 -3.28 -23.20
C PRO A 255 9.65 -4.60 -23.19
N PHE A 256 8.99 -5.74 -23.44
CA PHE A 256 9.65 -7.05 -23.48
C PHE A 256 10.51 -7.22 -24.73
N ILE A 257 10.04 -6.78 -25.90
CA ILE A 257 10.83 -6.77 -27.14
C ILE A 257 12.09 -5.91 -26.95
N PHE A 258 11.91 -4.74 -26.36
CA PHE A 258 13.01 -3.83 -26.05
C PHE A 258 14.02 -4.46 -25.09
N LEU A 259 13.57 -5.13 -24.02
CA LEU A 259 14.44 -5.87 -23.11
C LEU A 259 15.15 -7.04 -23.80
N TRP A 260 14.47 -7.78 -24.67
CA TRP A 260 15.08 -8.89 -25.42
C TRP A 260 16.19 -8.42 -26.37
N ARG A 261 16.11 -7.19 -26.89
CA ARG A 261 17.20 -6.57 -27.65
C ARG A 261 18.43 -6.30 -26.79
N GLN A 262 18.27 -6.08 -25.48
CA GLN A 262 19.36 -5.84 -24.54
C GLN A 262 20.00 -7.12 -23.96
N ARG A 263 19.63 -8.30 -24.48
CA ARG A 263 20.09 -9.61 -23.97
C ARG A 263 21.60 -9.82 -23.96
N GLU A 264 22.33 -9.06 -24.78
CA GLU A 264 23.80 -9.11 -24.84
C GLU A 264 24.44 -8.43 -23.63
N VAL A 265 23.73 -7.49 -22.99
CA VAL A 265 24.21 -6.71 -21.84
C VAL A 265 23.58 -7.19 -20.54
N TYR A 266 22.30 -7.57 -20.56
CA TYR A 266 21.53 -7.99 -19.39
C TYR A 266 20.94 -9.39 -19.61
N PRO A 267 20.70 -10.18 -18.55
CA PRO A 267 20.13 -11.54 -18.65
C PRO A 267 18.61 -11.50 -18.93
N THR A 268 18.20 -10.92 -20.05
CA THR A 268 16.82 -10.64 -20.43
C THR A 268 16.33 -11.53 -21.57
N GLU A 269 17.00 -12.65 -21.85
CA GLU A 269 16.63 -13.56 -22.92
C GLU A 269 15.21 -14.13 -22.75
N TRP A 270 14.78 -14.30 -21.50
CA TRP A 270 13.43 -14.75 -21.16
C TRP A 270 12.32 -13.82 -21.70
N ALA A 271 12.61 -12.56 -22.01
CA ALA A 271 11.63 -11.58 -22.47
C ALA A 271 11.02 -11.91 -23.84
N LYS A 272 11.67 -12.78 -24.64
CA LYS A 272 11.13 -13.27 -25.93
C LYS A 272 9.82 -14.04 -25.78
N TYR A 273 9.66 -14.78 -24.68
CA TYR A 273 8.48 -15.60 -24.43
C TYR A 273 7.21 -14.76 -24.16
N PRO A 274 7.18 -13.84 -23.17
CA PRO A 274 6.03 -12.97 -22.96
C PRO A 274 5.80 -12.04 -24.16
N ALA A 275 6.85 -11.54 -24.82
CA ALA A 275 6.70 -10.75 -26.03
C ALA A 275 5.97 -11.53 -27.14
N GLY A 276 6.44 -12.73 -27.47
CA GLY A 276 5.83 -13.59 -28.48
C GLY A 276 4.39 -13.97 -28.13
N ALA A 277 4.14 -14.33 -26.87
CA ALA A 277 2.79 -14.64 -26.39
C ALA A 277 1.83 -13.46 -26.56
N LEU A 278 2.23 -12.25 -26.15
CA LEU A 278 1.42 -11.04 -26.28
C LEU A 278 1.19 -10.63 -27.74
N LEU A 279 2.18 -10.81 -28.62
CA LEU A 279 2.01 -10.58 -30.07
C LEU A 279 0.99 -11.54 -30.67
N LEU A 280 1.10 -12.84 -30.36
CA LEU A 280 0.16 -13.87 -30.82
C LEU A 280 -1.25 -13.61 -30.27
N LEU A 281 -1.39 -13.34 -28.97
CA LEU A 281 -2.67 -13.02 -28.35
C LEU A 281 -3.27 -11.74 -28.94
N GLY A 282 -2.46 -10.71 -29.18
CA GLY A 282 -2.91 -9.47 -29.82
C GLY A 282 -3.40 -9.67 -31.25
N ALA A 283 -2.80 -10.60 -32.01
CA ALA A 283 -3.27 -10.94 -33.36
C ALA A 283 -4.61 -11.70 -33.33
N ILE A 284 -4.85 -12.51 -32.30
CA ILE A 284 -6.07 -13.31 -32.16
C ILE A 284 -7.22 -12.49 -31.54
N ALA A 285 -6.92 -11.57 -30.61
CA ALA A 285 -7.91 -10.84 -29.79
C ALA A 285 -9.04 -10.15 -30.59
N PRO A 286 -8.82 -9.51 -31.75
CA PRO A 286 -9.88 -8.95 -32.59
C PRO A 286 -10.97 -9.96 -33.02
N PHE A 287 -10.60 -11.23 -33.15
CA PHE A 287 -11.46 -12.31 -33.65
C PHE A 287 -12.17 -13.08 -32.53
N VAL A 288 -11.64 -13.03 -31.30
CA VAL A 288 -12.18 -13.77 -30.15
C VAL A 288 -13.60 -13.32 -29.81
N GLN A 289 -13.94 -12.04 -29.99
CA GLN A 289 -15.30 -11.54 -29.70
C GLN A 289 -16.38 -12.14 -30.62
N GLN A 290 -15.99 -12.81 -31.72
CA GLN A 290 -16.92 -13.50 -32.62
C GLN A 290 -17.10 -14.98 -32.24
N VAL A 291 -16.28 -15.49 -31.33
CA VAL A 291 -16.35 -16.85 -30.84
C VAL A 291 -17.44 -16.90 -29.78
N PRO A 292 -18.49 -17.75 -29.92
CA PRO A 292 -19.52 -17.85 -28.90
C PRO A 292 -18.87 -18.25 -27.57
N GLY A 293 -19.33 -17.68 -26.45
CA GLY A 293 -18.62 -17.74 -25.16
C GLY A 293 -18.34 -19.16 -24.64
N ASN A 294 -19.10 -20.16 -25.11
CA ASN A 294 -18.88 -21.57 -24.84
C ASN A 294 -17.66 -22.17 -25.57
N ALA A 295 -17.31 -21.69 -26.76
CA ALA A 295 -16.23 -22.27 -27.56
C ALA A 295 -14.83 -21.99 -26.95
N LEU A 296 -14.65 -20.85 -26.29
CA LEU A 296 -13.41 -20.54 -25.56
C LEU A 296 -13.24 -21.46 -24.33
N ALA A 297 -14.34 -21.71 -23.59
CA ALA A 297 -14.35 -22.68 -22.50
C ALA A 297 -14.03 -24.10 -23.00
N ILE A 298 -14.60 -24.52 -24.13
CA ILE A 298 -14.33 -25.83 -24.74
C ILE A 298 -12.85 -25.95 -25.15
N ILE A 299 -12.27 -24.92 -25.78
CA ILE A 299 -10.85 -24.91 -26.15
C ILE A 299 -9.95 -25.01 -24.91
N LEU A 300 -10.24 -24.26 -23.85
CA LEU A 300 -9.48 -24.33 -22.59
C LEU A 300 -9.59 -25.71 -21.93
N ILE A 301 -10.77 -26.34 -21.95
CA ILE A 301 -10.97 -27.70 -21.45
C ILE A 301 -10.16 -28.71 -22.27
N LEU A 302 -10.18 -28.61 -23.60
CA LEU A 302 -9.43 -29.51 -24.47
C LEU A 302 -7.92 -29.35 -24.32
N VAL A 303 -7.43 -28.11 -24.26
CA VAL A 303 -6.01 -27.81 -24.02
C VAL A 303 -5.58 -28.29 -22.63
N GLY A 304 -6.37 -28.00 -21.59
CA GLY A 304 -6.11 -28.48 -20.23
C GLY A 304 -6.11 -30.00 -20.14
N GLY A 305 -7.07 -30.67 -20.79
CA GLY A 305 -7.12 -32.12 -20.90
C GLY A 305 -5.90 -32.70 -21.63
N TRP A 306 -5.44 -32.06 -22.70
CA TRP A 306 -4.24 -32.46 -23.42
C TRP A 306 -2.95 -32.26 -22.60
N MET A 307 -2.85 -31.17 -21.83
CA MET A 307 -1.72 -30.93 -20.93
C MET A 307 -1.67 -31.97 -19.81
N LEU A 308 -2.81 -32.34 -19.22
CA LEU A 308 -2.89 -33.42 -18.24
C LEU A 308 -2.51 -34.78 -18.84
N PHE A 309 -3.01 -35.07 -20.04
CA PHE A 309 -2.71 -36.31 -20.75
C PHE A 309 -1.23 -36.43 -21.15
N SER A 310 -0.61 -35.34 -21.60
CA SER A 310 0.81 -35.30 -21.95
C SER A 310 1.72 -35.37 -20.72
N ALA A 311 1.32 -34.77 -19.59
CA ALA A 311 2.01 -34.92 -18.31
C ALA A 311 1.94 -36.37 -17.78
N ALA A 312 0.78 -37.02 -17.91
CA ALA A 312 0.59 -38.42 -17.51
C ALA A 312 1.36 -39.42 -18.40
N ARG A 313 1.75 -39.02 -19.61
CA ARG A 313 2.51 -39.84 -20.57
C ARG A 313 4.03 -39.72 -20.45
N LYS A 314 4.57 -38.86 -19.57
CA LYS A 314 6.02 -38.94 -19.29
C LYS A 314 6.30 -40.31 -18.66
N PRO A 315 7.12 -41.17 -19.29
CA PRO A 315 7.56 -42.38 -18.62
C PRO A 315 8.34 -41.94 -17.39
N LYS A 316 8.03 -42.53 -16.23
CA LYS A 316 8.98 -42.56 -15.12
C LYS A 316 10.28 -43.08 -15.72
N SER A 317 11.31 -42.25 -15.82
CA SER A 317 12.65 -42.73 -16.13
C SER A 317 12.98 -43.78 -15.08
N LEU A 318 13.14 -45.01 -15.55
CA LEU A 318 13.71 -46.13 -14.82
C LEU A 318 15.21 -45.85 -14.62
N GLY A 319 15.66 -45.84 -13.36
CA GLY A 319 17.07 -45.81 -12.93
C GLY A 319 17.79 -44.48 -13.22
N GLU A 320 18.63 -43.91 -12.34
CA GLU A 320 19.40 -44.41 -11.20
C GLU A 320 19.39 -43.39 -10.05
#